data_AF-A0A292RG69-F1
#
_entry.id   AF-A0A292RG69-F1
#
_cell.length_a   1.000
_cell.length_b   1.000
_cell.length_c   1.000
_cell.angle_alpha   90.00
_cell.angle_beta   90.00
_cell.angle_gamma   90.00
#
_symmetry.space_group_name_H-M   'P 1'
#
loop_
_entity.id
_entity.type
_entity.pdbx_description
1 polymer ?
#
loop_
_entity_poly.entity_id
_entity_poly.type
_entity_poly.pdbx_seq_one_letter_code
_entity_poly.pdbx_strand_id
1 'polypeptide(L)'
;MTKKGSYTCIFGGGAIRGIAYIGALQAINELELVIDTLAGSSVGSIVATLVAVGYSPDEISDIFMQVNFELFRDIHFGLNKDFAISKGNVFTDWIRDLIEKKFYGDDYKKGQNKPVLFGNIDRNLVLITTDLNTFKPYEFSTFETPDFEIAEAVRISCSMPGLMVPIEINNKKLVDGDLMKGIPLWKLSKNLNNPKNRIIEFRLEGDNVGNNGNAFEFLNSIYSCMTSVSTDFIMDCFGDNDKYDYVKITTGDLIVIDFNIPQKIRNKLIEIGYSDSLKYLTQHFKEKKSVIIDTYSKLIQLLEELHKSLKLDNVIEANEDLKDVFLYLADKQKYIDTDIYESLIALKNDIQNAPIKRGWFKQVKFKNKTLLLNSCDILKKIIDIKCQELENFVSCV
;
A
#
# COMPACT_ATOMS: atom_id res chain seq x y z
N MET A 1 13.95 -18.75 13.76
CA MET A 1 12.72 -18.35 13.05
C MET A 1 13.07 -17.16 12.19
N THR A 2 13.21 -17.39 10.89
CA THR A 2 13.50 -16.37 9.88
C THR A 2 12.32 -15.40 9.83
N LYS A 3 12.57 -14.12 10.10
CA LYS A 3 11.53 -13.08 10.02
C LYS A 3 10.91 -13.13 8.62
N LYS A 4 9.59 -13.34 8.56
CA LYS A 4 8.80 -13.24 7.34
C LYS A 4 8.77 -11.78 6.88
N GLY A 5 9.86 -11.34 6.23
CA GLY A 5 9.97 -10.05 5.55
C GLY A 5 9.71 -8.84 6.44
N SER A 6 9.77 -7.64 5.85
CA SER A 6 9.33 -6.39 6.46
C SER A 6 8.31 -5.77 5.52
N TYR A 7 7.14 -5.41 6.01
CA TYR A 7 6.03 -4.97 5.16
C TYR A 7 5.61 -3.52 5.45
N THR A 8 5.37 -2.78 4.38
CA THR A 8 4.48 -1.62 4.39
C THR A 8 3.06 -2.14 4.14
N CYS A 9 2.19 -2.04 5.14
CA CYS A 9 0.81 -2.49 5.10
C CYS A 9 -0.12 -1.28 4.91
N ILE A 10 -0.85 -1.26 3.80
CA ILE A 10 -1.66 -0.13 3.38
C ILE A 10 -3.14 -0.53 3.31
N PHE A 11 -4.00 0.21 4.01
CA PHE A 11 -5.45 0.00 4.00
C PHE A 11 -6.14 1.11 3.20
N GLY A 12 -6.75 0.77 2.06
CA GLY A 12 -7.52 1.72 1.25
C GLY A 12 -8.85 2.14 1.88
N GLY A 13 -9.54 3.11 1.26
CA GLY A 13 -10.88 3.50 1.67
C GLY A 13 -11.97 2.55 1.18
N GLY A 14 -13.19 2.79 1.66
CA GLY A 14 -14.36 1.93 1.46
C GLY A 14 -15.50 2.11 2.47
N ALA A 15 -15.43 3.14 3.32
CA ALA A 15 -16.42 3.46 4.36
C ALA A 15 -16.81 2.24 5.21
N ILE A 16 -18.10 1.86 5.31
CA ILE A 16 -18.55 0.75 6.16
C ILE A 16 -17.92 -0.61 5.80
N ARG A 17 -17.42 -0.77 4.56
CA ARG A 17 -16.71 -1.97 4.12
C ARG A 17 -15.43 -2.23 4.93
N GLY A 18 -14.88 -1.21 5.59
CA GLY A 18 -13.69 -1.31 6.43
C GLY A 18 -13.78 -2.29 7.59
N ILE A 19 -14.99 -2.76 7.95
CA ILE A 19 -15.18 -3.89 8.87
C ILE A 19 -14.39 -5.13 8.38
N ALA A 20 -14.29 -5.34 7.07
CA ALA A 20 -13.55 -6.48 6.54
C ALA A 20 -12.03 -6.42 6.85
N TYR A 21 -11.48 -5.26 7.16
CA TYR A 21 -10.07 -5.17 7.57
C TYR A 21 -9.77 -5.83 8.91
N ILE A 22 -10.78 -6.04 9.77
CA ILE A 22 -10.60 -6.83 11.00
C ILE A 22 -10.17 -8.26 10.64
N GLY A 23 -10.85 -8.88 9.67
CA GLY A 23 -10.48 -10.20 9.17
C GLY A 23 -9.12 -10.21 8.47
N ALA A 24 -8.82 -9.16 7.71
CA ALA A 24 -7.50 -9.01 7.09
C ALA A 24 -6.37 -8.96 8.14
N LEU A 25 -6.57 -8.22 9.23
CA LEU A 25 -5.61 -8.16 10.35
C LEU A 25 -5.48 -9.51 11.06
N GLN A 26 -6.57 -10.27 11.20
CA GLN A 26 -6.51 -11.63 11.73
C GLN A 26 -5.62 -12.54 10.86
N ALA A 27 -5.77 -12.48 9.53
CA ALA A 27 -4.93 -13.23 8.60
C ALA A 27 -3.45 -12.80 8.65
N ILE A 28 -3.17 -11.50 8.73
CA ILE A 28 -1.82 -10.96 8.92
C ILE A 28 -1.17 -11.53 10.20
N ASN A 29 -1.91 -11.53 11.31
CA ASN A 29 -1.43 -12.03 12.59
C ASN A 29 -1.20 -13.54 12.57
N GLU A 30 -2.13 -14.32 12.00
CA GLU A 30 -1.99 -15.77 11.84
C GLU A 30 -0.75 -16.14 11.01
N LEU A 31 -0.47 -15.35 9.97
CA LEU A 31 0.71 -15.53 9.13
C LEU A 31 1.98 -14.94 9.75
N GLU A 32 1.91 -14.30 10.92
CA GLU A 32 3.04 -13.67 11.62
C GLU A 32 3.82 -12.68 10.72
N LEU A 33 3.11 -11.91 9.90
CA LEU A 33 3.74 -10.92 9.03
C LEU A 33 4.24 -9.72 9.85
N VAL A 34 5.50 -9.32 9.65
CA VAL A 34 6.09 -8.18 10.36
C VAL A 34 5.77 -6.90 9.62
N ILE A 35 4.90 -6.07 10.21
CA ILE A 35 4.58 -4.74 9.68
C ILE A 35 5.54 -3.70 10.26
N ASP A 36 6.26 -3.03 9.37
CA ASP A 36 7.18 -1.93 9.67
C ASP A 36 6.49 -0.58 9.52
N THR A 37 5.70 -0.42 8.47
CA THR A 37 4.94 0.81 8.20
C THR A 37 3.47 0.50 8.02
N LEU A 38 2.62 1.23 8.76
CA LEU A 38 1.18 1.22 8.61
C LEU A 38 0.76 2.45 7.81
N ALA A 39 -0.20 2.28 6.91
CA ALA A 39 -0.75 3.38 6.16
C ALA A 39 -2.22 3.19 5.87
N GLY A 40 -2.93 4.31 5.68
CA GLY A 40 -4.31 4.22 5.27
C GLY A 40 -4.95 5.50 4.80
N SER A 41 -6.09 5.32 4.15
CA SER A 41 -6.96 6.37 3.63
C SER A 41 -8.40 6.11 4.05
N SER A 42 -9.16 7.14 4.42
CA SER A 42 -10.55 7.01 4.88
C SER A 42 -10.67 6.00 6.02
N VAL A 43 -11.59 5.04 5.96
CA VAL A 43 -11.70 3.95 6.95
C VAL A 43 -10.38 3.19 7.15
N GLY A 44 -9.51 3.10 6.14
CA GLY A 44 -8.19 2.52 6.28
C GLY A 44 -7.26 3.34 7.19
N SER A 45 -7.43 4.67 7.23
CA SER A 45 -6.68 5.54 8.16
C SER A 45 -7.06 5.28 9.63
N ILE A 46 -8.34 4.96 9.89
CA ILE A 46 -8.81 4.54 11.22
C ILE A 46 -8.12 3.24 11.61
N VAL A 47 -8.18 2.22 10.74
CA VAL A 47 -7.60 0.90 11.03
C VAL A 47 -6.08 1.00 11.21
N ALA A 48 -5.37 1.66 10.30
CA ALA A 48 -3.92 1.86 10.40
C ALA A 48 -3.53 2.57 11.71
N THR A 49 -4.29 3.59 12.11
CA THR A 49 -4.05 4.33 13.35
C THR A 49 -4.29 3.47 14.58
N LEU A 50 -5.42 2.76 14.65
CA LEU A 50 -5.74 1.91 15.80
C LEU A 50 -4.66 0.82 15.99
N VAL A 51 -4.22 0.18 14.90
CA VAL A 51 -3.11 -0.78 14.96
C VAL A 51 -1.81 -0.10 15.39
N ALA A 52 -1.51 1.10 14.89
CA ALA A 52 -0.29 1.82 15.21
C ALA A 52 -0.19 2.22 16.70
N VAL A 53 -1.31 2.54 17.34
CA VAL A 53 -1.38 2.84 18.78
C VAL A 53 -1.52 1.56 19.64
N GLY A 54 -1.55 0.38 19.03
CA GLY A 54 -1.45 -0.91 19.70
C GLY A 54 -2.76 -1.66 19.93
N TYR A 55 -3.85 -1.29 19.25
CA TYR A 55 -5.09 -2.08 19.30
C TYR A 55 -4.91 -3.44 18.62
N SER A 56 -5.48 -4.49 19.23
CA SER A 56 -5.60 -5.82 18.63
C SER A 56 -6.77 -5.88 17.63
N PRO A 57 -6.80 -6.87 16.71
CA PRO A 57 -7.94 -7.06 15.82
C PRO A 57 -9.27 -7.24 16.56
N ASP A 58 -9.25 -7.91 17.73
CA ASP A 58 -10.43 -8.15 18.54
C ASP A 58 -10.95 -6.84 19.17
N GLU A 59 -10.06 -5.99 19.69
CA GLU A 59 -10.45 -4.68 20.21
C GLU A 59 -11.00 -3.77 19.09
N ILE A 60 -10.40 -3.82 17.89
CA ILE A 60 -10.92 -3.09 16.71
C ILE A 60 -12.30 -3.64 16.33
N SER A 61 -12.51 -4.95 16.41
CA SER A 61 -13.82 -5.57 16.19
C SER A 61 -14.86 -4.99 17.14
N ASP A 62 -14.59 -4.99 18.44
CA ASP A 62 -15.50 -4.45 19.45
C ASP A 62 -15.89 -2.99 19.19
N ILE A 63 -14.94 -2.18 18.71
CA ILE A 63 -15.18 -0.79 18.30
C ILE A 63 -16.12 -0.73 17.09
N PHE A 64 -15.81 -1.44 16.01
CA PHE A 64 -16.58 -1.41 14.76
C PHE A 64 -17.97 -2.04 14.89
N MET A 65 -18.17 -2.93 15.86
CA MET A 65 -19.49 -3.47 16.20
C MET A 65 -20.44 -2.44 16.81
N GLN A 66 -19.90 -1.36 17.41
CA GLN A 66 -20.66 -0.29 18.06
C GLN A 66 -20.87 0.93 17.15
N VAL A 67 -20.07 1.08 16.09
CA VAL A 67 -20.16 2.18 15.11
C VAL A 67 -21.54 2.20 14.44
N ASN A 68 -22.18 3.35 14.48
CA ASN A 68 -23.48 3.61 13.85
C ASN A 68 -23.56 5.06 13.34
N PHE A 69 -24.67 5.42 12.70
CA PHE A 69 -24.84 6.73 12.05
C PHE A 69 -24.77 7.93 13.02
N GLU A 70 -24.95 7.73 14.33
CA GLU A 70 -24.88 8.80 15.33
C GLU A 70 -23.53 9.52 15.36
N LEU A 71 -22.44 8.84 14.95
CA LEU A 71 -21.11 9.46 14.82
C LEU A 71 -21.08 10.63 13.82
N PHE A 72 -22.03 10.67 12.90
CA PHE A 72 -22.14 11.66 11.83
C PHE A 72 -23.36 12.58 12.01
N ARG A 73 -24.06 12.51 13.15
CA ARG A 73 -25.32 13.23 13.38
C ARG A 73 -25.16 14.63 13.97
N ASP A 74 -23.99 15.26 13.90
CA ASP A 74 -23.79 16.66 14.30
C ASP A 74 -24.19 17.65 13.19
N ILE A 75 -25.46 17.51 12.81
CA ILE A 75 -26.04 17.94 11.54
C ILE A 75 -25.68 19.39 11.17
N HIS A 76 -25.19 19.57 9.95
CA HIS A 76 -25.15 20.87 9.28
C HIS A 76 -26.34 20.99 8.29
N PHE A 77 -27.47 21.57 8.71
CA PHE A 77 -28.54 21.97 7.79
C PHE A 77 -28.20 23.32 7.16
N GLY A 78 -27.22 23.34 6.26
CA GLY A 78 -26.94 24.47 5.40
C GLY A 78 -27.26 24.11 3.95
N LEU A 79 -28.31 24.70 3.36
CA LEU A 79 -28.48 24.78 1.90
C LEU A 79 -27.46 25.74 1.26
N ASN A 80 -26.25 25.81 1.81
CA ASN A 80 -25.16 26.66 1.35
C ASN A 80 -24.02 25.77 0.81
N LYS A 81 -23.11 26.39 0.06
CA LYS A 81 -22.18 25.83 -0.95
C LYS A 81 -21.32 24.61 -0.56
N ASP A 82 -21.33 24.14 0.68
CA ASP A 82 -20.64 22.94 1.14
C ASP A 82 -21.68 21.86 1.52
N PHE A 83 -21.99 20.99 0.57
CA PHE A 83 -22.93 19.87 0.71
C PHE A 83 -22.34 18.82 1.69
N ALA A 84 -22.56 18.96 3.00
CA ALA A 84 -22.06 18.05 4.03
C ALA A 84 -23.11 17.82 5.13
N ILE A 85 -23.31 16.55 5.50
CA ILE A 85 -24.28 16.14 6.53
C ILE A 85 -23.74 16.45 7.94
N SER A 86 -22.43 16.36 8.16
CA SER A 86 -21.77 16.39 9.46
C SER A 86 -20.66 17.44 9.53
N LYS A 87 -20.61 18.23 10.62
CA LYS A 87 -19.42 19.01 10.98
C LYS A 87 -18.27 18.09 11.42
N GLY A 88 -18.67 16.95 11.99
CA GLY A 88 -17.97 15.80 12.51
C GLY A 88 -16.94 16.05 13.61
N ASN A 89 -17.32 16.97 14.49
CA ASN A 89 -16.72 17.07 15.81
C ASN A 89 -16.95 15.78 16.60
N VAL A 90 -18.15 15.18 16.51
CA VAL A 90 -18.48 13.90 17.19
C VAL A 90 -17.55 12.78 16.75
N PHE A 91 -17.34 12.63 15.45
CA PHE A 91 -16.38 11.68 14.90
C PHE A 91 -14.94 11.95 15.39
N THR A 92 -14.53 13.22 15.38
CA THR A 92 -13.18 13.62 15.81
C THR A 92 -12.96 13.30 17.29
N ASP A 93 -13.93 13.61 18.14
CA ASP A 93 -13.87 13.29 19.57
C ASP A 93 -13.90 11.78 19.82
N TRP A 94 -14.65 11.03 19.03
CA TRP A 94 -14.67 9.56 19.10
C TRP A 94 -13.31 8.95 18.79
N ILE A 95 -12.68 9.32 17.67
CA ILE A 95 -11.38 8.74 17.31
C ILE A 95 -10.27 9.21 18.26
N ARG A 96 -10.33 10.47 18.73
CA ARG A 96 -9.42 11.00 19.75
C ARG A 96 -9.51 10.21 21.05
N ASP A 97 -10.72 9.96 21.54
CA ASP A 97 -10.97 9.19 22.77
C ASP A 97 -10.42 7.77 22.67
N LEU A 98 -10.56 7.10 21.52
CA LEU A 98 -9.96 5.77 21.27
C LEU A 98 -8.42 5.84 21.30
N ILE A 99 -7.82 6.75 20.54
CA ILE A 99 -6.36 6.92 20.47
C ILE A 99 -5.79 7.21 21.87
N GLU A 100 -6.36 8.18 22.58
CA GLU A 100 -5.88 8.60 23.89
C GLU A 100 -6.06 7.52 24.96
N LYS A 101 -7.19 6.77 24.95
CA LYS A 101 -7.39 5.63 25.85
C LYS A 101 -6.30 4.59 25.73
N LYS A 102 -5.94 4.23 24.50
CA LYS A 102 -4.92 3.21 24.26
C LYS A 102 -3.52 3.73 24.57
N PHE A 103 -3.24 4.97 24.20
CA PHE A 103 -1.93 5.59 24.38
C PHE A 103 -1.59 5.88 25.85
N TYR A 104 -2.54 6.46 26.60
CA TYR A 104 -2.33 6.82 28.01
C TYR A 104 -2.65 5.68 28.99
N GLY A 105 -3.41 4.66 28.56
CA GLY A 105 -3.80 3.54 29.42
C GLY A 105 -4.55 4.01 30.67
N ASP A 106 -4.08 3.57 31.84
CA ASP A 106 -4.68 3.90 33.14
C ASP A 106 -4.63 5.41 33.47
N ASP A 107 -3.72 6.17 32.84
CA ASP A 107 -3.59 7.62 33.03
C ASP A 107 -4.56 8.44 32.15
N TYR A 108 -5.39 7.77 31.36
CA TYR A 108 -6.37 8.44 30.50
C TYR A 108 -7.50 9.12 31.30
N LYS A 109 -7.68 10.41 31.05
CA LYS A 109 -8.74 11.27 31.57
C LYS A 109 -9.30 12.11 30.44
N LYS A 110 -10.52 11.76 30.02
CA LYS A 110 -11.22 12.42 28.91
C LYS A 110 -11.18 13.94 29.02
N GLY A 111 -10.66 14.59 27.98
CA GLY A 111 -10.57 16.06 27.87
C GLY A 111 -9.48 16.71 28.73
N GLN A 112 -8.63 15.94 29.42
CA GLN A 112 -7.53 16.47 30.24
C GLN A 112 -6.15 16.12 29.69
N ASN A 113 -6.00 14.96 29.04
CA ASN A 113 -4.74 14.59 28.40
C ASN A 113 -4.48 15.47 27.17
N LYS A 114 -3.20 15.56 26.77
CA LYS A 114 -2.82 16.25 25.54
C LYS A 114 -3.20 15.38 24.34
N PRO A 115 -3.53 15.99 23.18
CA PRO A 115 -3.61 15.29 21.92
C PRO A 115 -2.38 14.42 21.65
N VAL A 116 -2.60 13.20 21.14
CA VAL A 116 -1.52 12.31 20.70
C VAL A 116 -1.07 12.73 19.31
N LEU A 117 0.22 13.05 19.18
CA LEU A 117 0.85 13.50 17.96
C LEU A 117 1.55 12.34 17.25
N PHE A 118 1.81 12.46 15.94
CA PHE A 118 2.54 11.44 15.18
C PHE A 118 3.91 11.14 15.79
N GLY A 119 4.64 12.15 16.28
CA GLY A 119 5.94 11.98 16.92
C GLY A 119 5.89 11.34 18.31
N ASN A 120 4.71 11.00 18.84
CA ASN A 120 4.56 10.33 20.14
C ASN A 120 4.49 8.80 20.03
N ILE A 121 4.22 8.25 18.85
CA ILE A 121 4.06 6.79 18.65
C ILE A 121 5.33 6.17 18.07
N ASP A 122 5.62 4.92 18.44
CA ASP A 122 6.82 4.21 17.96
C ASP A 122 6.66 3.61 16.55
N ARG A 123 5.42 3.42 16.09
CA ARG A 123 5.11 2.80 14.80
C ARG A 123 5.14 3.84 13.68
N ASN A 124 5.74 3.50 12.55
CA ASN A 124 5.65 4.32 11.35
C ASN A 124 4.20 4.34 10.85
N LEU A 125 3.60 5.52 10.79
CA LEU A 125 2.20 5.72 10.39
C LEU A 125 2.11 6.80 9.31
N VAL A 126 1.40 6.50 8.23
CA VAL A 126 1.18 7.40 7.09
C VAL A 126 -0.30 7.46 6.75
N LEU A 127 -0.93 8.61 6.93
CA LEU A 127 -2.34 8.86 6.60
C LEU A 127 -2.43 9.72 5.35
N ILE A 128 -3.21 9.27 4.37
CA ILE A 128 -3.36 9.95 3.09
C ILE A 128 -4.69 10.72 3.05
N THR A 129 -4.63 11.96 2.59
CA THR A 129 -5.77 12.84 2.33
C THR A 129 -5.67 13.42 0.93
N THR A 130 -6.68 14.18 0.51
CA THR A 130 -6.71 14.83 -0.82
C THR A 130 -6.78 16.34 -0.66
N ASP A 131 -5.89 17.08 -1.33
CA ASP A 131 -6.02 18.53 -1.46
C ASP A 131 -6.86 18.89 -2.70
N LEU A 132 -8.07 19.41 -2.48
CA LEU A 132 -9.00 19.80 -3.54
C LEU A 132 -8.52 21.02 -4.35
N ASN A 133 -7.58 21.81 -3.84
CA ASN A 133 -7.05 22.94 -4.60
C ASN A 133 -6.07 22.48 -5.69
N THR A 134 -5.38 21.35 -5.48
CA THR A 134 -4.30 20.88 -6.36
C THR A 134 -4.57 19.51 -6.99
N PHE A 135 -5.59 18.79 -6.52
CA PHE A 135 -5.91 17.41 -6.88
C PHE A 135 -4.73 16.44 -6.64
N LYS A 136 -3.97 16.69 -5.57
CA LYS A 136 -2.82 15.88 -5.17
C LYS A 136 -3.04 15.23 -3.81
N PRO A 137 -2.39 14.09 -3.54
CA PRO A 137 -2.37 13.55 -2.19
C PRO A 137 -1.67 14.53 -1.24
N TYR A 138 -2.15 14.59 -0.01
CA TYR A 138 -1.49 15.24 1.11
C TYR A 138 -1.29 14.20 2.22
N GLU A 139 -0.07 14.13 2.75
CA GLU A 139 0.34 13.15 3.74
C GLU A 139 0.40 13.79 5.12
N PHE A 140 -0.16 13.10 6.11
CA PHE A 140 0.17 13.26 7.51
C PHE A 140 0.90 12.01 7.98
N SER A 141 2.07 12.15 8.59
CA SER A 141 2.85 10.99 9.02
C SER A 141 3.84 11.27 10.14
N THR A 142 4.38 10.19 10.69
CA THR A 142 5.54 10.21 11.59
C THR A 142 6.79 10.83 10.97
N PHE A 143 6.85 10.93 9.65
CA PHE A 143 7.99 11.44 8.90
C PHE A 143 7.86 12.93 8.57
N GLU A 144 6.71 13.35 8.05
CA GLU A 144 6.53 14.69 7.50
C GLU A 144 5.82 15.65 8.48
N THR A 145 5.00 15.13 9.39
CA THR A 145 4.19 15.94 10.31
C THR A 145 4.22 15.39 11.75
N PRO A 146 5.40 15.21 12.37
CA PRO A 146 5.50 14.62 13.71
C PRO A 146 4.76 15.42 14.79
N ASP A 147 4.62 16.73 14.63
CA ASP A 147 3.95 17.60 15.61
C ASP A 147 2.43 17.75 15.37
N PHE A 148 1.85 17.01 14.42
CA PHE A 148 0.43 17.09 14.09
C PHE A 148 -0.40 16.06 14.86
N GLU A 149 -1.64 16.40 15.24
CA GLU A 149 -2.54 15.49 15.96
C GLU A 149 -3.01 14.35 15.06
N ILE A 150 -2.87 13.11 15.54
CA ILE A 150 -3.27 11.92 14.77
C ILE A 150 -4.79 11.89 14.56
N ALA A 151 -5.58 12.20 15.60
CA ALA A 151 -7.04 12.22 15.53
C ALA A 151 -7.56 13.21 14.49
N GLU A 152 -6.93 14.39 14.38
CA GLU A 152 -7.27 15.39 13.36
C GLU A 152 -6.88 14.92 11.95
N ALA A 153 -5.75 14.25 11.80
CA ALA A 153 -5.36 13.69 10.49
C ALA A 153 -6.31 12.56 10.05
N VAL A 154 -6.72 11.67 10.95
CA VAL A 154 -7.75 10.64 10.66
C VAL A 154 -9.07 11.31 10.28
N ARG A 155 -9.47 12.34 11.02
CA ARG A 155 -10.65 13.15 10.70
C ARG A 155 -10.62 13.65 9.25
N ILE A 156 -9.52 14.29 8.86
CA ILE A 156 -9.36 14.83 7.50
C ILE A 156 -9.37 13.70 6.47
N SER A 157 -8.66 12.60 6.72
CA SER A 157 -8.62 11.44 5.83
C SER A 157 -9.98 10.76 5.66
N CYS A 158 -10.89 10.92 6.62
CA CYS A 158 -12.27 10.44 6.55
C CYS A 158 -13.29 11.49 6.07
N SER A 159 -12.90 12.75 5.79
CA SER A 159 -13.82 13.84 5.39
C SER A 159 -14.43 13.63 4.00
N MET A 160 -15.29 12.62 3.87
CA MET A 160 -15.89 12.20 2.61
C MET A 160 -16.85 13.29 2.11
N PRO A 161 -16.68 13.82 0.89
CA PRO A 161 -17.57 14.81 0.32
C PRO A 161 -19.04 14.34 0.37
N GLY A 162 -19.96 15.21 0.79
CA GLY A 162 -21.35 14.84 1.05
C GLY A 162 -21.62 14.42 2.49
N LEU A 163 -20.70 13.71 3.14
CA LEU A 163 -20.86 13.24 4.52
C LEU A 163 -20.29 14.25 5.52
N MET A 164 -19.05 14.71 5.32
CA MET A 164 -18.31 15.54 6.28
C MET A 164 -17.68 16.76 5.61
N VAL A 165 -17.64 17.87 6.34
CA VAL A 165 -17.06 19.12 5.82
C VAL A 165 -15.55 18.97 5.55
N PRO A 166 -15.04 19.61 4.49
CA PRO A 166 -13.60 19.74 4.26
C PRO A 166 -12.93 20.54 5.38
N ILE A 167 -11.65 20.29 5.61
CA ILE A 167 -10.83 21.04 6.57
C ILE A 167 -9.81 21.88 5.82
N GLU A 168 -9.68 23.16 6.21
CA GLU A 168 -8.72 24.08 5.60
C GLU A 168 -7.48 24.26 6.50
N ILE A 169 -6.31 23.87 5.99
CA ILE A 169 -5.02 24.02 6.69
C ILE A 169 -4.00 24.62 5.72
N ASN A 170 -3.38 25.74 6.11
CA ASN A 170 -2.29 26.36 5.33
C ASN A 170 -2.66 26.54 3.83
N ASN A 171 -3.84 27.10 3.55
CA ASN A 171 -4.42 27.31 2.22
C ASN A 171 -4.67 26.03 1.40
N LYS A 172 -4.72 24.85 2.03
CA LYS A 172 -5.14 23.59 1.40
C LYS A 172 -6.57 23.27 1.83
N LYS A 173 -7.40 22.82 0.90
CA LYS A 173 -8.76 22.36 1.20
C LYS A 173 -8.74 20.85 1.21
N LEU A 174 -8.58 20.26 2.39
CA LEU A 174 -8.33 18.84 2.57
C LEU A 174 -9.63 18.06 2.77
N VAL A 175 -9.74 16.92 2.09
CA VAL A 175 -10.85 15.96 2.16
C VAL A 175 -10.33 14.53 2.18
N ASP A 176 -11.28 13.58 2.21
CA ASP A 176 -11.02 12.15 2.20
C ASP A 176 -9.97 11.73 1.13
N GLY A 177 -9.04 10.89 1.56
CA GLY A 177 -7.95 10.39 0.72
C GLY A 177 -8.40 9.38 -0.33
N ASP A 178 -9.59 8.81 -0.21
CA ASP A 178 -10.12 7.79 -1.12
C ASP A 178 -10.37 8.33 -2.53
N LEU A 179 -10.42 9.66 -2.70
CA LEU A 179 -10.36 10.29 -4.02
C LEU A 179 -9.05 9.98 -4.77
N MET A 180 -7.98 9.61 -4.08
CA MET A 180 -6.70 9.18 -4.67
C MET A 180 -6.65 7.68 -4.97
N LYS A 181 -7.71 6.90 -4.69
CA LYS A 181 -7.76 5.45 -4.87
C LYS A 181 -7.56 5.01 -6.34
N GLY A 182 -7.69 5.92 -7.30
CA GLY A 182 -7.33 5.70 -8.71
C GLY A 182 -5.84 5.42 -8.99
N ILE A 183 -4.98 5.55 -7.98
CA ILE A 183 -3.54 5.35 -8.07
C ILE A 183 -3.14 4.29 -7.02
N PRO A 184 -2.09 3.47 -7.24
CA PRO A 184 -1.56 2.63 -6.19
C PRO A 184 -1.18 3.46 -4.97
N LEU A 185 -1.67 3.11 -3.79
CA LEU A 185 -1.56 3.97 -2.61
C LEU A 185 -0.10 4.15 -2.18
N TRP A 186 0.74 3.15 -2.38
CA TRP A 186 2.18 3.25 -2.14
C TRP A 186 2.89 4.31 -2.99
N LYS A 187 2.29 4.75 -4.09
CA LYS A 187 2.85 5.80 -4.97
C LYS A 187 2.48 7.21 -4.51
N LEU A 188 1.51 7.34 -3.60
CA LEU A 188 1.01 8.64 -3.14
C LEU A 188 1.96 9.33 -2.17
N SER A 189 2.91 8.59 -1.59
CA SER A 189 3.93 9.10 -0.68
C SER A 189 5.26 8.38 -0.90
N LYS A 190 6.35 9.15 -0.85
CA LYS A 190 7.73 8.61 -0.86
C LYS A 190 8.01 7.72 0.36
N ASN A 191 7.29 7.90 1.47
CA ASN A 191 7.48 7.18 2.72
C ASN A 191 6.81 5.80 2.71
N LEU A 192 6.00 5.49 1.70
CA LEU A 192 5.33 4.19 1.55
C LEU A 192 6.13 3.20 0.69
N ASN A 193 6.90 3.68 -0.28
CA ASN A 193 7.69 2.83 -1.18
C ASN A 193 9.14 2.66 -0.72
N ASN A 194 9.33 2.23 0.54
CA ASN A 194 10.65 1.96 1.10
C ASN A 194 11.30 0.75 0.39
N PRO A 195 12.53 0.87 -0.16
CA PRO A 195 13.24 -0.24 -0.83
C PRO A 195 13.46 -1.49 0.03
N LYS A 196 13.44 -1.35 1.36
CA LYS A 196 13.63 -2.47 2.29
C LYS A 196 12.36 -3.28 2.54
N ASN A 197 11.19 -2.72 2.23
CA ASN A 197 9.91 -3.31 2.56
C ASN A 197 9.22 -3.83 1.30
N ARG A 198 8.53 -4.97 1.45
CA ARG A 198 7.48 -5.37 0.52
C ARG A 198 6.21 -4.57 0.83
N ILE A 199 5.34 -4.40 -0.15
CA ILE A 199 4.09 -3.66 0.05
C ILE A 199 2.91 -4.62 -0.05
N ILE A 200 2.05 -4.59 0.97
CA ILE A 200 0.72 -5.22 0.91
C ILE A 200 -0.31 -4.10 0.95
N GLU A 201 -1.09 -3.99 -0.12
CA GLU A 201 -2.16 -3.01 -0.25
C GLU A 201 -3.52 -3.71 -0.25
N PHE A 202 -4.32 -3.46 0.79
CA PHE A 202 -5.68 -3.95 0.91
C PHE A 202 -6.65 -2.97 0.26
N ARG A 203 -7.52 -3.50 -0.61
CA ARG A 203 -8.47 -2.70 -1.40
C ARG A 203 -9.88 -3.27 -1.25
N LEU A 204 -10.78 -2.45 -0.70
CA LEU A 204 -12.18 -2.82 -0.49
C LEU A 204 -12.99 -2.49 -1.72
N GLU A 205 -13.60 -3.50 -2.33
CA GLU A 205 -14.47 -3.33 -3.49
C GLU A 205 -15.87 -3.89 -3.21
N GLY A 206 -16.82 -3.46 -4.03
CA GLY A 206 -18.21 -3.91 -3.95
C GLY A 206 -18.71 -4.37 -5.29
N ASP A 207 -19.78 -5.15 -5.25
CA ASP A 207 -20.42 -5.65 -6.47
C ASP A 207 -21.38 -4.61 -7.06
N ASN A 208 -21.84 -4.88 -8.28
CA ASN A 208 -22.85 -4.06 -8.93
C ASN A 208 -24.17 -4.16 -8.15
N VAL A 209 -24.58 -3.07 -7.52
CA VAL A 209 -25.89 -2.95 -6.89
C VAL A 209 -26.93 -2.97 -8.01
N GLY A 210 -27.81 -3.97 -7.98
CA GLY A 210 -28.94 -4.05 -8.90
C GLY A 210 -29.72 -2.73 -8.91
N ASN A 211 -30.04 -2.25 -10.11
CA ASN A 211 -30.54 -0.88 -10.31
C ASN A 211 -32.01 -0.73 -9.86
N ASN A 212 -32.23 -0.45 -8.58
CA ASN A 212 -33.56 -0.22 -7.99
C ASN A 212 -33.81 1.26 -7.62
N GLY A 213 -33.39 2.18 -8.49
CA GLY A 213 -34.19 3.37 -8.82
C GLY A 213 -34.10 4.62 -7.93
N ASN A 214 -33.39 4.62 -6.79
CA ASN A 214 -33.18 5.85 -6.01
C ASN A 214 -31.76 6.46 -6.19
N ALA A 215 -31.63 7.77 -5.94
CA ALA A 215 -30.39 8.51 -6.21
C ALA A 215 -29.19 8.03 -5.37
N PHE A 216 -29.42 7.51 -4.16
CA PHE A 216 -28.34 7.03 -3.29
C PHE A 216 -27.77 5.69 -3.76
N GLU A 217 -28.62 4.75 -4.18
CA GLU A 217 -28.20 3.50 -4.81
C GLU A 217 -27.42 3.77 -6.09
N PHE A 218 -27.89 4.70 -6.93
CA PHE A 218 -27.17 5.09 -8.14
C PHE A 218 -25.78 5.68 -7.83
N LEU A 219 -25.66 6.58 -6.85
CA LEU A 219 -24.36 7.11 -6.41
C LEU A 219 -23.45 6.02 -5.85
N ASN A 220 -23.99 5.05 -5.10
CA ASN A 220 -23.24 3.90 -4.61
C ASN A 220 -22.72 3.01 -5.74
N SER A 221 -23.52 2.81 -6.79
CA SER A 221 -23.10 2.07 -8.00
C SER A 221 -22.02 2.82 -8.78
N ILE A 222 -22.11 4.15 -8.89
CA ILE A 222 -21.04 4.97 -9.49
C ILE A 222 -19.75 4.80 -8.68
N TYR A 223 -19.82 4.97 -7.36
CA TYR A 223 -18.67 4.84 -6.48
C TYR A 223 -18.04 3.43 -6.59
N SER A 224 -18.86 2.37 -6.53
CA SER A 224 -18.39 0.98 -6.63
C SER A 224 -17.81 0.68 -8.01
N CYS A 225 -18.39 1.22 -9.08
CA CYS A 225 -17.85 1.08 -10.44
C CYS A 225 -16.47 1.75 -10.56
N MET A 226 -16.35 3.02 -10.16
CA MET A 226 -15.09 3.77 -10.26
C MET A 226 -13.97 3.12 -9.45
N THR A 227 -14.27 2.68 -8.23
CA THR A 227 -13.29 2.04 -7.34
C THR A 227 -12.89 0.66 -7.84
N SER A 228 -13.85 -0.19 -8.25
CA SER A 228 -13.57 -1.51 -8.83
C SER A 228 -12.73 -1.43 -10.11
N VAL A 229 -13.08 -0.53 -11.05
CA VAL A 229 -12.31 -0.33 -12.29
C VAL A 229 -10.88 0.11 -11.99
N SER A 230 -10.70 1.03 -11.04
CA SER A 230 -9.37 1.49 -10.63
C SER A 230 -8.54 0.37 -10.03
N THR A 231 -9.16 -0.44 -9.16
CA THR A 231 -8.51 -1.57 -8.50
C THR A 231 -8.09 -2.64 -9.51
N ASP A 232 -8.97 -3.02 -10.43
CA ASP A 232 -8.66 -4.00 -11.47
C ASP A 232 -7.53 -3.50 -12.38
N PHE A 233 -7.58 -2.24 -12.83
CA PHE A 233 -6.51 -1.64 -13.63
C PHE A 233 -5.15 -1.66 -12.92
N ILE A 234 -5.12 -1.32 -11.62
CA ILE A 234 -3.90 -1.35 -10.81
C ILE A 234 -3.37 -2.77 -10.67
N MET A 235 -4.24 -3.74 -10.40
CA MET A 235 -3.85 -5.15 -10.27
C MET A 235 -3.35 -5.72 -11.60
N ASP A 236 -3.95 -5.35 -12.73
CA ASP A 236 -3.47 -5.76 -14.06
C ASP A 236 -2.08 -5.19 -14.37
N CYS A 237 -1.82 -3.95 -13.94
CA CYS A 237 -0.55 -3.26 -14.20
C CYS A 237 0.59 -3.71 -13.26
N PHE A 238 0.28 -3.96 -11.99
CA PHE A 238 1.28 -4.11 -10.92
C PHE A 238 1.15 -5.40 -10.10
N GLY A 239 0.05 -6.15 -10.26
CA GLY A 239 -0.26 -7.33 -9.44
C GLY A 239 0.74 -8.47 -9.58
N ASP A 240 1.40 -8.58 -10.73
CA ASP A 240 2.45 -9.57 -10.99
C ASP A 240 3.83 -9.16 -10.45
N ASN A 241 4.00 -7.91 -10.00
CA ASN A 241 5.30 -7.40 -9.57
C ASN A 241 5.78 -8.05 -8.27
N ASP A 242 7.10 -8.27 -8.15
CA ASP A 242 7.71 -8.76 -6.92
C ASP A 242 7.32 -7.87 -5.73
N LYS A 243 7.51 -6.56 -5.83
CA LYS A 243 7.45 -5.66 -4.67
C LYS A 243 6.03 -5.45 -4.12
N TYR A 244 5.01 -5.51 -4.98
CA TYR A 244 3.65 -5.09 -4.67
C TYR A 244 2.70 -6.27 -4.62
N ASP A 245 2.00 -6.44 -3.51
CA ASP A 245 0.96 -7.44 -3.30
C ASP A 245 -0.38 -6.73 -3.03
N TYR A 246 -1.42 -7.05 -3.80
CA TYR A 246 -2.73 -6.38 -3.71
C TYR A 246 -3.79 -7.37 -3.25
N VAL A 247 -4.37 -7.13 -2.08
CA VAL A 247 -5.45 -7.95 -1.54
C VAL A 247 -6.78 -7.25 -1.80
N LYS A 248 -7.47 -7.68 -2.85
CA LYS A 248 -8.84 -7.24 -3.16
C LYS A 248 -9.82 -8.00 -2.27
N ILE A 249 -10.61 -7.28 -1.48
CA ILE A 249 -11.67 -7.82 -0.63
C ILE A 249 -13.01 -7.38 -1.20
N THR A 250 -13.79 -8.34 -1.71
CA THR A 250 -15.08 -8.05 -2.35
C THR A 250 -16.21 -8.20 -1.33
N THR A 251 -16.76 -7.07 -0.91
CA THR A 251 -17.71 -7.00 0.21
C THR A 251 -19.18 -7.14 -0.18
N GLY A 252 -19.45 -7.48 -1.45
CA GLY A 252 -20.79 -7.68 -1.97
C GLY A 252 -21.54 -6.37 -2.24
N ASP A 253 -22.87 -6.49 -2.29
CA ASP A 253 -23.80 -5.38 -2.50
C ASP A 253 -24.11 -4.68 -1.17
N LEU A 254 -23.25 -3.71 -0.82
CA LEU A 254 -23.43 -2.84 0.34
C LEU A 254 -23.45 -1.38 -0.08
N ILE A 255 -24.39 -0.64 0.50
CA ILE A 255 -24.41 0.82 0.47
C ILE A 255 -23.32 1.32 1.42
N VAL A 256 -22.32 2.01 0.87
CA VAL A 256 -21.09 2.35 1.61
C VAL A 256 -21.31 3.29 2.81
N ILE A 257 -22.41 4.04 2.81
CA ILE A 257 -22.80 4.96 3.89
C ILE A 257 -23.90 4.41 4.82
N ASP A 258 -24.32 3.16 4.66
CA ASP A 258 -25.25 2.54 5.61
C ASP A 258 -24.48 2.02 6.84
N PHE A 259 -24.29 2.91 7.83
CA PHE A 259 -23.63 2.57 9.08
C PHE A 259 -24.53 1.78 10.06
N ASN A 260 -25.78 1.47 9.70
CA ASN A 260 -26.71 0.75 10.57
C ASN A 260 -26.90 -0.72 10.14
N ILE A 261 -25.97 -1.27 9.36
CA ILE A 261 -26.02 -2.67 8.93
C ILE A 261 -26.07 -3.64 10.14
N PRO A 262 -26.90 -4.70 10.07
CA PRO A 262 -27.04 -5.69 11.15
C PRO A 262 -25.73 -6.38 11.51
N GLN A 263 -25.58 -6.74 12.79
CA GLN A 263 -24.41 -7.49 13.30
C GLN A 263 -24.07 -8.74 12.49
N LYS A 264 -25.07 -9.48 11.99
CA LYS A 264 -24.84 -10.64 11.11
C LYS A 264 -24.09 -10.26 9.83
N ILE A 265 -24.38 -9.11 9.23
CA ILE A 265 -23.67 -8.62 8.03
C ILE A 265 -22.25 -8.19 8.40
N ARG A 266 -22.08 -7.51 9.55
CA ARG A 266 -20.74 -7.12 10.04
C ARG A 266 -19.84 -8.33 10.25
N ASN A 267 -20.33 -9.37 10.94
CA ASN A 267 -19.57 -10.60 11.15
C ASN A 267 -19.21 -11.26 9.80
N LYS A 268 -20.14 -11.29 8.84
CA LYS A 268 -19.86 -11.80 7.49
C LYS A 268 -18.76 -11.00 6.79
N LEU A 269 -18.70 -9.68 6.96
CA LEU A 269 -17.62 -8.86 6.40
C LEU A 269 -16.26 -9.21 6.99
N ILE A 270 -16.21 -9.46 8.31
CA ILE A 270 -14.99 -9.93 8.98
C ILE A 270 -14.55 -11.27 8.38
N GLU A 271 -15.48 -12.23 8.24
CA GLU A 271 -15.22 -13.54 7.64
C GLU A 271 -14.68 -13.42 6.20
N ILE A 272 -15.31 -12.59 5.35
CA ILE A 272 -14.86 -12.33 3.98
C ILE A 272 -13.45 -11.74 3.98
N GLY A 273 -13.21 -10.73 4.81
CA GLY A 273 -11.90 -10.09 4.90
C GLY A 273 -10.81 -11.06 5.33
N TYR A 274 -11.10 -11.96 6.26
CA TYR A 274 -10.18 -13.02 6.67
C TYR A 274 -9.95 -14.02 5.53
N SER A 275 -11.01 -14.55 4.92
CA SER A 275 -10.90 -15.58 3.89
C SER A 275 -10.18 -15.09 2.64
N ASP A 276 -10.49 -13.89 2.17
CA ASP A 276 -9.88 -13.32 0.96
C ASP A 276 -8.40 -13.00 1.20
N SER A 277 -8.09 -12.42 2.38
CA SER A 277 -6.70 -12.11 2.76
C SER A 277 -5.87 -13.36 2.93
N LEU A 278 -6.38 -14.37 3.65
CA LEU A 278 -5.67 -15.62 3.86
C LEU A 278 -5.46 -16.35 2.53
N LYS A 279 -6.49 -16.44 1.68
CA LYS A 279 -6.39 -17.07 0.35
C LYS A 279 -5.34 -16.38 -0.51
N TYR A 280 -5.31 -15.05 -0.52
CA TYR A 280 -4.31 -14.32 -1.30
C TYR A 280 -2.90 -14.54 -0.74
N LEU A 281 -2.71 -14.29 0.56
CA LEU A 281 -1.40 -14.34 1.22
C LEU A 281 -0.83 -15.77 1.37
N THR A 282 -1.64 -16.79 1.08
CA THR A 282 -1.20 -18.19 1.05
C THR A 282 -1.09 -18.72 -0.38
N GLN A 283 -2.24 -19.06 -0.99
CA GLN A 283 -2.29 -19.74 -2.29
C GLN A 283 -1.78 -18.85 -3.42
N HIS A 284 -2.37 -17.67 -3.60
CA HIS A 284 -2.03 -16.81 -4.74
C HIS A 284 -0.60 -16.26 -4.61
N PHE A 285 -0.20 -15.90 -3.39
CA PHE A 285 1.15 -15.47 -3.09
C PHE A 285 2.17 -16.53 -3.51
N LYS A 286 1.94 -17.80 -3.15
CA LYS A 286 2.79 -18.92 -3.54
C LYS A 286 2.93 -19.05 -5.06
N GLU A 287 1.82 -19.09 -5.77
CA GLU A 287 1.79 -19.18 -7.24
C GLU A 287 2.57 -18.03 -7.89
N LYS A 288 2.30 -16.79 -7.45
CA LYS A 288 2.98 -15.59 -7.93
C LYS A 288 4.49 -15.62 -7.65
N LYS A 289 4.91 -15.94 -6.42
CA LYS A 289 6.32 -15.91 -6.04
C LYS A 289 7.12 -17.01 -6.74
N SER A 290 6.53 -18.17 -7.03
CA SER A 290 7.19 -19.19 -7.86
C SER A 290 7.56 -18.67 -9.26
N VAL A 291 6.66 -17.95 -9.92
CA VAL A 291 6.95 -17.33 -11.24
C VAL A 291 8.08 -16.29 -11.16
N ILE A 292 8.12 -15.52 -10.07
CA ILE A 292 9.17 -14.53 -9.83
C ILE A 292 10.52 -15.21 -9.58
N ILE A 293 10.55 -16.29 -8.79
CA ILE A 293 11.77 -17.09 -8.54
C ILE A 293 12.34 -17.63 -9.86
N ASP A 294 11.51 -18.20 -10.72
CA ASP A 294 11.93 -18.68 -12.04
C ASP A 294 12.50 -17.53 -12.90
N THR A 295 11.85 -16.36 -12.81
CA THR A 295 12.26 -15.16 -13.54
C THR A 295 13.63 -14.66 -13.06
N TYR A 296 13.85 -14.58 -11.75
CA TYR A 296 15.13 -14.18 -11.17
C TYR A 296 16.23 -15.20 -11.42
N SER A 297 15.93 -16.49 -11.33
CA SER A 297 16.88 -17.56 -11.64
C SER A 297 17.39 -17.46 -13.08
N LYS A 298 16.49 -17.21 -14.04
CA LYS A 298 16.89 -17.03 -15.44
C LYS A 298 17.68 -15.74 -15.65
N LEU A 299 17.29 -14.66 -14.96
CA LEU A 299 18.02 -13.39 -15.02
C LEU A 299 19.45 -13.52 -14.47
N ILE A 300 19.64 -14.25 -13.37
CA ILE A 300 20.97 -14.54 -12.82
C ILE A 300 21.84 -15.27 -13.86
N GLN A 301 21.32 -16.29 -14.54
CA GLN A 301 22.06 -17.01 -15.59
C GLN A 301 22.50 -16.07 -16.73
N LEU A 302 21.62 -15.15 -17.17
CA LEU A 302 21.97 -14.18 -18.21
C LEU A 302 23.04 -13.19 -17.73
N LEU A 303 22.95 -12.75 -16.47
CA LEU A 303 23.96 -11.89 -15.85
C LEU A 303 25.29 -12.63 -15.63
N GLU A 304 25.29 -13.96 -15.48
CA GLU A 304 26.51 -14.77 -15.38
C GLU A 304 27.29 -14.81 -16.70
N GLU A 305 26.62 -14.99 -17.83
CA GLU A 305 27.26 -14.92 -19.14
C GLU A 305 27.77 -13.50 -19.41
N LEU A 306 26.96 -12.46 -19.14
CA LEU A 306 27.40 -11.07 -19.23
C LEU A 306 28.66 -10.81 -18.38
N HIS A 307 28.65 -11.27 -17.13
CA HIS A 307 29.79 -11.11 -16.23
C HIS A 307 31.05 -11.82 -16.78
N LYS A 308 30.91 -13.01 -17.36
CA LYS A 308 32.01 -13.75 -18.00
C LYS A 308 32.57 -12.99 -19.20
N SER A 309 31.74 -12.41 -20.05
CA SER A 309 32.17 -11.58 -21.18
C SER A 309 32.87 -10.29 -20.75
N LEU A 310 32.34 -9.62 -19.72
CA LEU A 310 33.01 -8.49 -19.07
C LEU A 310 34.38 -8.91 -18.51
N LYS A 311 34.47 -10.08 -17.88
CA LYS A 311 35.73 -10.63 -17.32
C LYS A 311 36.73 -10.99 -18.41
N LEU A 312 36.29 -11.42 -19.58
CA LEU A 312 37.14 -11.65 -20.75
C LEU A 312 37.52 -10.35 -21.47
N ASP A 313 36.92 -9.21 -21.09
CA ASP A 313 37.11 -7.91 -21.73
C ASP A 313 36.70 -7.94 -23.22
N ASN A 314 35.70 -8.76 -23.54
CA ASN A 314 35.13 -8.89 -24.87
C ASN A 314 33.93 -7.95 -25.02
N VAL A 315 34.18 -6.75 -25.54
CA VAL A 315 33.14 -5.71 -25.65
C VAL A 315 31.98 -6.14 -26.54
N ILE A 316 32.23 -6.90 -27.61
CA ILE A 316 31.18 -7.33 -28.55
C ILE A 316 30.26 -8.33 -27.85
N GLU A 317 30.84 -9.37 -27.26
CA GLU A 317 30.09 -10.43 -26.56
C GLU A 317 29.33 -9.87 -25.36
N ALA A 318 29.95 -8.99 -24.57
CA ALA A 318 29.25 -8.32 -23.46
C ALA A 318 28.05 -7.47 -23.92
N ASN A 319 28.10 -6.89 -25.13
CA ASN A 319 26.94 -6.19 -25.68
C ASN A 319 25.86 -7.16 -26.21
N GLU A 320 26.24 -8.33 -26.71
CA GLU A 320 25.27 -9.38 -27.07
C GLU A 320 24.58 -9.96 -25.84
N ASP A 321 25.34 -10.32 -24.79
CA ASP A 321 24.77 -10.81 -23.53
C ASP A 321 23.84 -9.78 -22.89
N LEU A 322 24.21 -8.48 -22.95
CA LEU A 322 23.36 -7.40 -22.48
C LEU A 322 22.05 -7.32 -23.29
N LYS A 323 22.06 -7.57 -24.60
CA LYS A 323 20.83 -7.66 -25.39
C LYS A 323 19.97 -8.83 -24.92
N ASP A 324 20.56 -9.99 -24.66
CA ASP A 324 19.82 -11.16 -24.21
C ASP A 324 19.12 -10.91 -22.86
N VAL A 325 19.77 -10.20 -21.93
CA VAL A 325 19.13 -9.72 -20.68
C VAL A 325 17.88 -8.90 -21.00
N PHE A 326 17.98 -7.90 -21.88
CA PHE A 326 16.85 -7.00 -22.15
C PHE A 326 15.77 -7.58 -23.07
N LEU A 327 16.13 -8.51 -23.96
CA LEU A 327 15.17 -9.31 -24.73
C LEU A 327 14.34 -10.18 -23.79
N TYR A 328 14.98 -10.80 -22.79
CA TYR A 328 14.25 -11.55 -21.76
C TYR A 328 13.34 -10.63 -20.92
N LEU A 329 13.83 -9.45 -20.55
CA LEU A 329 13.05 -8.49 -19.76
C LEU A 329 11.86 -7.90 -20.54
N ALA A 330 11.84 -7.91 -21.87
CA ALA A 330 10.75 -7.35 -22.66
C ALA A 330 9.38 -7.92 -22.26
N ASP A 331 9.31 -9.22 -21.98
CA ASP A 331 8.08 -9.90 -21.54
C ASP A 331 8.00 -10.11 -20.02
N LYS A 332 9.09 -9.84 -19.31
CA LYS A 332 9.28 -10.22 -17.90
C LYS A 332 9.42 -9.04 -16.94
N GLN A 333 9.55 -7.81 -17.45
CA GLN A 333 9.69 -6.60 -16.64
C GLN A 333 8.64 -6.49 -15.53
N LYS A 334 7.39 -6.88 -15.80
CA LYS A 334 6.31 -6.78 -14.83
C LYS A 334 6.54 -7.59 -13.55
N TYR A 335 7.33 -8.67 -13.59
CA TYR A 335 7.65 -9.51 -12.44
C TYR A 335 8.84 -9.02 -11.61
N ILE A 336 9.62 -8.06 -12.13
CA ILE A 336 10.87 -7.60 -11.51
C ILE A 336 10.58 -6.44 -10.56
N ASP A 337 11.11 -6.52 -9.34
CA ASP A 337 11.16 -5.38 -8.42
C ASP A 337 11.69 -4.12 -9.14
N THR A 338 10.98 -3.01 -9.00
CA THR A 338 11.31 -1.74 -9.65
C THR A 338 12.75 -1.30 -9.37
N ASP A 339 13.27 -1.50 -8.15
CA ASP A 339 14.63 -1.10 -7.76
C ASP A 339 15.70 -1.97 -8.47
N ILE A 340 15.41 -3.25 -8.71
CA ILE A 340 16.27 -4.13 -9.52
C ILE A 340 16.23 -3.69 -10.99
N TYR A 341 15.04 -3.39 -11.51
CA TYR A 341 14.88 -2.97 -12.90
C TYR A 341 15.64 -1.68 -13.21
N GLU A 342 15.58 -0.68 -12.33
CA GLU A 342 16.39 0.54 -12.44
C GLU A 342 17.89 0.25 -12.36
N SER A 343 18.31 -0.70 -11.52
CA SER A 343 19.71 -1.14 -11.43
C SER A 343 20.19 -1.84 -12.69
N LEU A 344 19.34 -2.64 -13.35
CA LEU A 344 19.61 -3.23 -14.67
C LEU A 344 19.77 -2.15 -15.74
N ILE A 345 18.93 -1.12 -15.74
CA ILE A 345 19.04 0.03 -16.65
C ILE A 345 20.34 0.78 -16.42
N ALA A 346 20.72 1.02 -15.16
CA ALA A 346 21.98 1.66 -14.81
C ALA A 346 23.18 0.86 -15.34
N LEU A 347 23.22 -0.46 -15.10
CA LEU A 347 24.26 -1.34 -15.64
C LEU A 347 24.32 -1.30 -17.17
N LYS A 348 23.17 -1.31 -17.85
CA LYS A 348 23.09 -1.18 -19.30
C LYS A 348 23.72 0.13 -19.79
N ASN A 349 23.36 1.24 -19.16
CA ASN A 349 23.90 2.55 -19.50
C ASN A 349 25.41 2.63 -19.23
N ASP A 350 25.89 2.04 -18.13
CA ASP A 350 27.31 1.99 -17.80
C ASP A 350 28.12 1.21 -18.86
N ILE A 351 27.61 0.06 -19.31
CA ILE A 351 28.25 -0.75 -20.36
C ILE A 351 28.23 -0.03 -21.71
N GLN A 352 27.10 0.55 -22.10
CA GLN A 352 26.95 1.23 -23.39
C GLN A 352 27.83 2.48 -23.50
N ASN A 353 28.00 3.21 -22.39
CA ASN A 353 28.82 4.43 -22.35
C ASN A 353 30.27 4.16 -21.91
N ALA A 354 30.62 2.90 -21.65
CA ALA A 354 31.94 2.56 -21.15
C ALA A 354 33.04 2.97 -22.16
N PRO A 355 34.06 3.72 -21.73
CA PRO A 355 35.13 4.12 -22.61
C PRO A 355 35.90 2.92 -23.12
N ILE A 356 35.99 2.80 -24.46
CA ILE A 356 36.69 1.70 -25.12
C ILE A 356 38.12 2.05 -25.51
N LYS A 357 39.02 1.06 -25.48
CA LYS A 357 40.37 1.12 -26.06
C LYS A 357 40.45 0.13 -27.21
N ARG A 358 40.93 0.60 -28.37
CA ARG A 358 41.26 -0.28 -29.50
C ARG A 358 42.66 -0.87 -29.28
N GLY A 359 42.73 -2.19 -29.19
CA GLY A 359 43.95 -2.97 -29.14
C GLY A 359 44.47 -3.34 -30.53
N TRP A 360 45.57 -4.07 -30.56
CA TRP A 360 46.12 -4.65 -31.79
C TRP A 360 45.15 -5.74 -32.30
N PHE A 361 45.03 -5.90 -33.62
CA PHE A 361 44.10 -6.85 -34.27
C PHE A 361 42.60 -6.57 -34.08
N LYS A 362 42.18 -5.30 -34.09
CA LYS A 362 40.75 -4.87 -33.98
C LYS A 362 40.04 -5.24 -32.67
N GLN A 363 40.75 -5.77 -31.66
CA GLN A 363 40.16 -6.03 -30.35
C GLN A 363 39.75 -4.71 -29.67
N VAL A 364 38.56 -4.67 -29.08
CA VAL A 364 38.03 -3.52 -28.34
C VAL A 364 37.86 -3.94 -26.88
N LYS A 365 38.38 -3.13 -25.96
CA LYS A 365 38.45 -3.41 -24.52
C LYS A 365 37.87 -2.28 -23.69
N PHE A 366 37.29 -2.56 -22.52
CA PHE A 366 36.78 -1.55 -21.60
C PHE A 366 37.91 -0.91 -20.79
N LYS A 367 37.95 0.43 -20.70
CA LYS A 367 38.92 1.12 -19.80
C LYS A 367 38.50 1.06 -18.33
N ASN A 368 37.21 0.89 -18.04
CA ASN A 368 36.61 0.87 -16.70
C ASN A 368 36.06 -0.52 -16.32
N LYS A 369 36.63 -1.60 -16.84
CA LYS A 369 36.21 -2.99 -16.63
C LYS A 369 35.88 -3.34 -15.18
N THR A 370 36.73 -2.94 -14.22
CA THR A 370 36.53 -3.24 -12.79
C THR A 370 35.22 -2.67 -12.24
N LEU A 371 34.83 -1.47 -12.68
CA LEU A 371 33.58 -0.86 -12.27
C LEU A 371 32.38 -1.66 -12.80
N LEU A 372 32.42 -2.06 -14.08
CA LEU A 372 31.35 -2.83 -14.73
C LEU A 372 31.17 -4.21 -14.07
N LEU A 373 32.28 -4.89 -13.75
CA LEU A 373 32.25 -6.16 -13.02
C LEU A 373 31.61 -6.00 -11.64
N ASN A 374 32.05 -5.00 -10.87
CA ASN A 374 31.50 -4.72 -9.55
C ASN A 374 29.99 -4.41 -9.60
N SER A 375 29.55 -3.60 -10.56
CA SER A 375 28.12 -3.30 -10.74
C SER A 375 27.31 -4.57 -11.07
N CYS A 376 27.84 -5.43 -11.94
CA CYS A 376 27.21 -6.70 -12.29
C CYS A 376 27.16 -7.67 -11.09
N ASP A 377 28.24 -7.79 -10.32
CA ASP A 377 28.31 -8.64 -9.13
C ASP A 377 27.34 -8.18 -8.03
N ILE A 378 27.25 -6.87 -7.77
CA ILE A 378 26.29 -6.30 -6.82
C ILE A 378 24.86 -6.66 -7.23
N LEU A 379 24.54 -6.47 -8.51
CA LEU A 379 23.20 -6.74 -9.03
C LEU A 379 22.82 -8.21 -8.92
N LYS A 380 23.73 -9.12 -9.32
CA LYS A 380 23.54 -10.56 -9.14
C LYS A 380 23.31 -10.93 -7.68
N LYS A 381 24.10 -10.37 -6.77
CA LYS A 381 23.96 -10.64 -5.32
C LYS A 381 22.62 -10.16 -4.77
N ILE A 382 22.13 -9.00 -5.21
CA ILE A 382 20.81 -8.49 -4.82
C ILE A 382 19.71 -9.44 -5.28
N ILE A 383 19.77 -9.88 -6.54
CA ILE A 383 18.76 -10.79 -7.11
C ILE A 383 18.81 -12.16 -6.42
N ASP A 384 20.00 -12.69 -6.13
CA ASP A 384 20.19 -13.97 -5.43
C ASP A 384 19.62 -13.94 -4.00
N ILE A 385 19.89 -12.86 -3.24
CA ILE A 385 19.31 -12.66 -1.90
C ILE A 385 17.78 -12.64 -1.97
N LYS A 386 17.20 -11.95 -2.95
CA LYS A 386 15.74 -11.92 -3.16
C LYS A 386 15.18 -13.28 -3.55
N CYS A 387 15.87 -14.04 -4.40
CA CYS A 387 15.47 -15.38 -4.77
C CYS A 387 15.39 -16.29 -3.53
N GLN A 388 16.44 -16.27 -2.70
CA GLN A 388 16.48 -17.02 -1.44
C GLN A 388 15.41 -16.56 -0.44
N GLU A 389 15.14 -15.25 -0.35
CA GLU A 389 14.03 -14.71 0.46
C GLU A 389 12.70 -15.33 0.01
N LEU A 390 12.41 -15.27 -1.29
CA LEU A 390 11.17 -15.79 -1.87
C LEU A 390 11.02 -17.31 -1.69
N GLU A 391 12.09 -18.08 -1.87
CA GLU A 391 12.10 -19.54 -1.67
C GLU A 391 11.80 -19.92 -0.22
N ASN A 392 12.40 -19.19 0.74
CA ASN A 392 12.11 -19.37 2.16
C ASN A 392 10.65 -19.06 2.48
N PHE A 393 10.07 -18.04 1.85
CA PHE A 393 8.65 -17.71 2.02
C PHE A 393 7.72 -18.77 1.44
N VAL A 394 7.96 -19.20 0.20
CA VAL A 394 7.15 -20.23 -0.51
C VAL A 394 7.19 -21.58 0.19
N SER A 395 8.26 -21.89 0.92
CA SER A 395 8.38 -23.12 1.72
C SER A 395 7.72 -23.04 3.10
N CYS A 396 7.49 -21.84 3.62
CA CYS A 396 6.83 -21.61 4.91
C CYS A 396 5.29 -21.45 4.80
N VAL A 397 4.76 -21.41 3.58
CA VAL A 397 3.35 -21.19 3.24
C VAL A 397 2.84 -22.34 2.38
#